data_AF-A0A7C1ZVM9-F1
#
_entry.id   AF-A0A7C1ZVM9-F1
#
_cell.length_a   1.000
_cell.length_b   1.000
_cell.length_c   1.000
_cell.angle_alpha   90.00
_cell.angle_beta   90.00
_cell.angle_gamma   90.00
#
_symmetry.space_group_name_H-M   'P 1'
#
loop_
_entity.id
_entity.type
_entity.pdbx_description
1 polymer ?
#
loop_
_entity_poly.entity_id
_entity_poly.type
_entity_poly.pdbx_seq_one_letter_code
_entity_poly.pdbx_strand_id
1 'polypeptide(L)'
;MKIFSYFFRAGLFRLVGRLLTIATVLLILLAVIGHTVRDRTVELALLMYIPLLPLGLWAILLDGLQAGRSWPSFRFSLTFIGLGLMSWGGLSMLGTGGAETDLGPSTKVSVLHWNVYWGGRKNSWKSSISQDIMRHNPDIAILSETPSKYRLNFLLKPMGWSTIMYEETRGNPLAVCSSWPLRFERYVKIRGADAMTVIVTVHGQPLRVLAVDGGRNMSKKFQVLSKQVLPRWRVPMLTDIVQTIEAYHAKGQPVDIIAGDFNAISRSIGFDRFADAGGGYYLASKFSWNWRGTWKSYLPLYDIDHVWIHKRFQGLRAELFTNPMSDHYGQLVQFQLVGVQSFSFGTVNYKDSLIDTDNNYKDSLIDTDKDVGVQSFSFGTVNYKDSLIDTDKDVVVISFSFGTVN
;
A
#
# COMPACT_ATOMS: atom_id res chain seq x y z
N MET A 1 7.94 46.63 -47.54
CA MET A 1 8.58 45.51 -46.80
C MET A 1 8.00 45.20 -45.41
N LYS A 2 7.53 46.16 -44.59
CA LYS A 2 7.01 45.88 -43.23
C LYS A 2 5.65 45.13 -43.15
N ILE A 3 4.81 45.21 -44.18
CA ILE A 3 3.49 44.53 -44.20
C ILE A 3 3.65 43.03 -44.50
N PHE A 4 4.58 42.67 -45.38
CA PHE A 4 4.83 41.27 -45.77
C PHE A 4 5.37 40.43 -44.60
N SER A 5 6.18 41.04 -43.71
CA SER A 5 6.67 40.37 -42.51
C SER A 5 5.57 40.12 -41.46
N TYR A 6 4.50 40.92 -41.44
CA TYR A 6 3.37 40.73 -40.52
C TYR A 6 2.47 39.56 -40.96
N PHE A 7 2.16 39.48 -42.25
CA PHE A 7 1.37 38.36 -42.80
C PHE A 7 2.11 37.03 -42.74
N PHE A 8 3.41 37.00 -43.05
CA PHE A 8 4.22 35.79 -42.90
C PHE A 8 4.29 35.31 -41.45
N ARG A 9 4.40 36.24 -40.49
CA ARG A 9 4.36 35.91 -39.06
C ARG A 9 3.02 35.30 -38.67
N ALA A 10 1.89 35.90 -39.05
CA ALA A 10 0.57 35.40 -38.70
C ALA A 10 0.27 33.99 -39.27
N GLY A 11 0.70 33.71 -40.50
CA GLY A 11 0.56 32.38 -41.12
C GLY A 11 1.40 31.31 -40.42
N LEU A 12 2.66 31.62 -40.14
CA LEU A 12 3.57 30.70 -39.45
C LEU A 12 3.09 30.39 -38.03
N PHE A 13 2.66 31.39 -37.25
CA PHE A 13 2.12 31.18 -35.91
C PHE A 13 0.89 30.25 -35.91
N ARG A 14 -0.01 30.41 -36.89
CA ARG A 14 -1.18 29.52 -37.05
C ARG A 14 -0.77 28.10 -37.41
N LEU A 15 0.22 27.92 -38.29
CA LEU A 15 0.72 26.60 -38.65
C LEU A 15 1.36 25.90 -37.44
N VAL A 16 2.23 26.60 -36.70
CA VAL A 16 2.87 26.07 -35.48
C VAL A 16 1.81 25.71 -34.43
N GLY A 17 0.83 26.58 -34.18
CA GLY A 17 -0.26 26.29 -33.24
C GLY A 17 -1.07 25.04 -33.62
N ARG A 18 -1.36 24.83 -34.91
CA ARG A 18 -2.01 23.62 -35.41
C ARG A 18 -1.16 22.37 -35.19
N LEU A 19 0.14 22.42 -35.50
CA LEU A 19 1.05 21.30 -35.29
C LEU A 19 1.16 20.94 -33.80
N LEU A 20 1.27 21.95 -32.92
CA LEU A 20 1.27 21.75 -31.47
C LEU A 20 -0.05 21.15 -30.97
N THR A 21 -1.18 21.59 -31.53
CA THR A 21 -2.50 21.04 -31.20
C THR A 21 -2.59 19.57 -31.60
N ILE A 22 -2.21 19.23 -32.82
CA ILE A 22 -2.20 17.84 -33.31
C ILE A 22 -1.31 16.96 -32.42
N ALA A 23 -0.08 17.41 -32.14
CA ALA A 23 0.83 16.68 -31.26
C ALA A 23 0.25 16.50 -29.84
N THR A 24 -0.39 17.53 -29.29
CA THR A 24 -1.04 17.47 -27.97
C THR A 24 -2.21 16.49 -27.96
N VAL A 25 -3.07 16.50 -28.99
CA VAL A 25 -4.19 15.56 -29.12
C VAL A 25 -3.69 14.12 -29.23
N LEU A 26 -2.65 13.88 -30.04
CA LEU A 26 -2.04 12.55 -30.14
C LEU A 26 -1.47 12.08 -28.79
N LEU A 27 -0.80 12.96 -28.06
CA LEU A 27 -0.27 12.65 -26.72
C LEU A 27 -1.40 12.35 -25.72
N ILE A 28 -2.51 13.09 -25.77
CA ILE A 28 -3.71 12.84 -24.97
C ILE A 28 -4.29 11.46 -25.29
N LEU A 29 -4.45 11.12 -26.57
CA LEU A 29 -4.95 9.81 -26.98
C LEU A 29 -4.05 8.68 -26.45
N LEU A 30 -2.73 8.82 -26.59
CA LEU A 30 -1.77 7.85 -26.05
C LEU A 30 -1.87 7.72 -24.52
N ALA A 31 -1.99 8.84 -23.80
CA ALA A 31 -2.16 8.83 -22.35
C ALA A 31 -3.47 8.14 -21.94
N VAL A 32 -4.58 8.47 -22.59
CA VAL A 32 -5.90 7.85 -22.33
C VAL A 32 -5.83 6.34 -22.58
N ILE A 33 -5.23 5.91 -23.69
CA ILE A 33 -5.02 4.49 -24.00
C ILE A 33 -4.19 3.83 -22.90
N GLY A 34 -3.04 4.42 -22.54
CA GLY A 34 -2.17 3.90 -21.49
C GLY A 34 -2.88 3.74 -20.16
N HIS A 35 -3.55 4.78 -19.67
CA HIS A 35 -4.26 4.75 -18.39
C HIS A 35 -5.49 3.84 -18.38
N THR A 36 -6.13 3.60 -19.53
CA THR A 36 -7.32 2.74 -19.63
C THR A 36 -6.93 1.27 -19.76
N VAL A 37 -6.00 0.97 -20.67
CA VAL A 37 -5.59 -0.42 -20.97
C VAL A 37 -4.58 -0.94 -19.94
N ARG A 38 -3.82 -0.04 -19.31
CA ARG A 38 -2.81 -0.31 -18.28
C ARG A 38 -1.64 -1.14 -18.82
N ASP A 39 -0.81 -1.70 -17.94
CA ASP A 39 0.46 -2.37 -18.22
C ASP A 39 0.33 -3.83 -18.70
N ARG A 40 -0.68 -4.11 -19.54
CA ARG A 40 -0.86 -5.41 -20.21
C ARG A 40 0.33 -5.77 -21.12
N THR A 41 0.98 -4.75 -21.70
CA THR A 41 2.24 -4.88 -22.43
C THR A 41 3.23 -3.84 -21.91
N VAL A 42 4.50 -3.97 -22.31
CA VAL A 42 5.57 -3.04 -21.90
C VAL A 42 5.29 -1.63 -22.43
N GLU A 43 4.85 -1.51 -23.68
CA GLU A 43 4.56 -0.24 -24.35
C GLU A 43 3.43 0.50 -23.65
N LEU A 44 2.35 -0.21 -23.31
CA LEU A 44 1.22 0.39 -22.59
C LEU A 44 1.62 0.79 -21.18
N ALA A 45 2.50 0.04 -20.51
CA ALA A 45 3.05 0.43 -19.22
C ALA A 45 3.75 1.78 -19.32
N LEU A 46 4.54 2.03 -20.38
CA LEU A 46 5.20 3.33 -20.60
C LEU A 46 4.19 4.47 -20.77
N LEU A 47 3.09 4.22 -21.49
CA LEU A 47 2.04 5.23 -21.70
C LEU A 47 1.32 5.61 -20.40
N MET A 48 1.27 4.72 -19.40
CA MET A 48 0.71 5.05 -18.08
C MET A 48 1.55 6.06 -17.28
N TYR A 49 2.81 6.27 -17.67
CA TYR A 49 3.68 7.28 -17.05
C TYR A 49 3.52 8.66 -17.70
N ILE A 50 2.56 8.86 -18.62
CA ILE A 50 2.24 10.20 -19.11
C ILE A 50 1.37 10.87 -18.03
N PRO A 51 1.86 11.90 -17.32
CA PRO A 51 1.15 12.45 -16.18
C PRO A 51 -0.06 13.27 -16.65
N LEU A 52 -1.27 12.76 -16.41
CA LEU A 52 -2.53 13.34 -16.91
C LEU A 52 -2.75 14.80 -16.46
N LEU A 53 -2.37 15.14 -15.22
CA LEU A 53 -2.59 16.48 -14.66
C LEU A 53 -1.75 17.55 -15.37
N PRO A 54 -0.40 17.42 -15.49
CA PRO A 54 0.40 18.32 -16.33
C PRO A 54 -0.04 18.36 -17.79
N LEU A 55 -0.42 17.22 -18.38
CA LEU A 55 -0.89 17.18 -19.76
C LEU A 55 -2.21 17.95 -19.94
N GLY A 56 -3.14 17.82 -18.99
CA GLY A 56 -4.39 18.57 -18.99
C GLY A 56 -4.18 20.08 -18.80
N LEU A 57 -3.26 20.48 -17.91
CA LEU A 57 -2.89 21.89 -17.74
C LEU A 57 -2.27 22.47 -19.02
N TRP A 58 -1.36 21.72 -19.65
CA TRP A 58 -0.77 22.11 -20.94
C TRP A 58 -1.83 22.30 -22.02
N ALA A 59 -2.79 21.38 -22.12
CA ALA A 59 -3.91 21.46 -23.06
C ALA A 59 -4.74 22.75 -22.87
N ILE A 60 -5.06 23.11 -21.62
CA ILE A 60 -5.76 24.36 -21.28
C ILE A 60 -4.96 25.59 -21.71
N LEU A 61 -3.67 25.63 -21.36
CA LEU A 61 -2.79 26.77 -21.69
C LEU A 61 -2.64 26.93 -23.20
N LEU A 62 -2.41 25.84 -23.93
CA LEU A 62 -2.28 25.86 -25.39
C LEU A 62 -3.55 26.36 -26.07
N ASP A 63 -4.73 25.98 -25.57
CA ASP A 63 -6.00 26.46 -26.10
C ASP A 63 -6.22 27.95 -25.80
N GLY A 64 -5.87 28.39 -24.59
CA GLY A 64 -5.89 29.79 -24.19
C GLY A 64 -4.99 30.67 -25.06
N LEU A 65 -3.77 30.23 -25.35
CA LEU A 65 -2.83 30.91 -26.25
C LEU A 65 -3.36 31.02 -27.69
N GLN A 66 -4.21 30.09 -28.11
CA GLN A 66 -4.89 30.11 -29.40
C GLN A 66 -6.28 30.78 -29.36
N ALA A 67 -6.60 31.48 -28.26
CA ALA A 67 -7.89 32.15 -28.03
C ALA A 67 -9.11 31.20 -28.18
N GLY A 68 -8.92 29.94 -27.78
CA GLY A 68 -9.90 28.88 -27.88
C GLY A 68 -10.13 28.36 -29.31
N ARG A 69 -9.23 28.62 -30.25
CA ARG A 69 -9.37 28.23 -31.67
C ARG A 69 -8.50 27.01 -32.06
N SER A 70 -8.14 26.17 -31.10
CA SER A 70 -7.35 24.95 -31.37
C SER A 70 -8.12 23.96 -32.25
N TRP A 71 -9.45 23.94 -32.16
CA TRP A 71 -10.34 23.13 -33.01
C TRP A 71 -11.25 24.04 -33.87
N PRO A 72 -11.47 23.74 -35.18
CA PRO A 72 -12.22 24.63 -36.08
C PRO A 72 -13.68 24.92 -35.69
N SER A 73 -14.41 23.92 -35.19
CA SER A 73 -15.86 23.97 -34.94
C SER A 73 -16.27 24.19 -33.48
N PHE A 74 -15.39 23.92 -32.51
CA PHE A 74 -15.73 23.98 -31.09
C PHE A 74 -14.69 24.78 -30.33
N ARG A 75 -15.06 26.01 -29.93
CA ARG A 75 -14.14 26.87 -29.19
C ARG A 75 -13.88 26.33 -27.80
N PHE A 76 -12.63 26.46 -27.36
CA PHE A 76 -12.17 25.98 -26.04
C PHE A 76 -12.29 24.45 -25.87
N SER A 77 -12.32 23.69 -26.97
CA SER A 77 -12.44 22.22 -26.92
C SER A 77 -11.30 21.57 -26.15
N LEU A 78 -10.07 22.05 -26.34
CA LEU A 78 -8.88 21.48 -25.72
C LEU A 78 -8.81 21.88 -24.24
N THR A 79 -9.38 23.05 -23.86
CA THR A 79 -9.64 23.39 -22.45
C THR A 79 -10.56 22.37 -21.77
N PHE A 80 -11.71 22.00 -22.37
CA PHE A 80 -12.61 21.02 -21.77
C PHE A 80 -11.98 19.64 -21.64
N ILE A 81 -11.25 19.17 -22.67
CA ILE A 81 -10.49 17.92 -22.60
C ILE A 81 -9.44 18.00 -21.48
N GLY A 82 -8.71 19.12 -21.40
CA GLY A 82 -7.70 19.34 -20.38
C GLY A 82 -8.26 19.32 -18.95
N LEU A 83 -9.42 19.95 -18.72
CA LEU A 83 -10.14 19.89 -17.44
C LEU A 83 -10.56 18.45 -17.09
N GLY A 84 -11.02 17.67 -18.07
CA GLY A 84 -11.34 16.25 -17.88
C GLY A 84 -10.12 15.43 -17.46
N LEU A 85 -8.97 15.64 -18.11
CA LEU A 85 -7.72 14.97 -17.75
C LEU A 85 -7.19 15.39 -16.37
N MET A 86 -7.26 16.68 -16.03
CA MET A 86 -6.88 17.16 -14.70
C MET A 86 -7.77 16.57 -13.61
N SER A 87 -9.08 16.50 -13.85
CA SER A 87 -10.03 15.91 -12.91
C SER A 87 -9.76 14.41 -12.74
N TRP A 88 -9.58 13.66 -13.83
CA TRP A 88 -9.24 12.25 -13.76
C TRP A 88 -7.91 12.00 -13.06
N GLY A 89 -6.85 12.69 -13.48
CA GLY A 89 -5.53 12.59 -12.86
C GLY A 89 -5.56 12.93 -11.38
N GLY A 90 -6.21 14.04 -11.02
CA GLY A 90 -6.36 14.51 -9.64
C GLY A 90 -7.13 13.53 -8.78
N LEU A 91 -8.35 13.15 -9.17
CA LEU A 91 -9.17 12.18 -8.43
C LEU A 91 -8.48 10.83 -8.28
N SER A 92 -7.70 10.41 -9.28
CA SER A 92 -6.94 9.15 -9.18
C SER A 92 -5.80 9.21 -8.17
N MET A 93 -5.34 10.40 -7.77
CA MET A 93 -4.20 10.59 -6.87
C MET A 93 -4.59 11.15 -5.50
N LEU A 94 -5.85 11.54 -5.29
CA LEU A 94 -6.35 11.93 -3.97
C LEU A 94 -6.65 10.68 -3.14
N GLY A 95 -6.29 10.71 -1.86
CA GLY A 95 -6.81 9.76 -0.89
C GLY A 95 -8.25 10.13 -0.47
N THR A 96 -8.96 9.16 0.10
CA THR A 96 -10.35 9.29 0.54
C THR A 96 -10.50 9.57 2.05
N GLY A 97 -9.39 9.71 2.77
CA GLY A 97 -9.37 9.78 4.23
C GLY A 97 -9.39 8.41 4.90
N GLY A 98 -8.99 8.37 6.17
CA GLY A 98 -9.02 7.18 7.01
C GLY A 98 -10.39 6.97 7.64
N ALA A 99 -10.71 5.72 8.00
CA ALA A 99 -11.83 5.46 8.90
C ALA A 99 -11.39 5.81 10.32
N GLU A 100 -12.02 6.81 10.93
CA GLU A 100 -11.86 7.03 12.37
C GLU A 100 -12.46 5.85 13.10
N THR A 101 -11.64 5.22 13.95
CA THR A 101 -12.06 4.12 14.81
C THR A 101 -11.68 4.49 16.23
N ASP A 102 -12.67 4.60 17.11
CA ASP A 102 -12.52 5.00 18.52
C ASP A 102 -11.85 3.92 19.41
N LEU A 103 -11.17 2.95 18.82
CA LEU A 103 -10.50 1.88 19.58
C LEU A 103 -9.24 2.41 20.27
N GLY A 104 -8.98 1.84 21.45
CA GLY A 104 -7.98 2.35 22.39
C GLY A 104 -6.55 2.36 21.86
N PRO A 105 -5.67 3.23 22.42
CA PRO A 105 -4.29 3.41 21.96
C PRO A 105 -3.42 2.13 21.98
N SER A 106 -3.79 1.15 22.80
CA SER A 106 -2.98 -0.05 23.08
C SER A 106 -2.93 -1.09 21.94
N THR A 107 -3.74 -0.94 20.90
CA THR A 107 -3.73 -1.84 19.72
C THR A 107 -3.21 -1.15 18.47
N LYS A 108 -2.86 0.13 18.56
CA LYS A 108 -2.41 0.93 17.43
C LYS A 108 -0.96 0.57 17.07
N VAL A 109 -0.74 0.31 15.80
CA VAL A 109 0.58 0.06 15.22
C VAL A 109 0.83 1.09 14.14
N SER A 110 2.03 1.65 14.14
CA SER A 110 2.50 2.61 13.16
C SER A 110 3.67 2.06 12.35
N VAL A 111 3.55 2.16 11.02
CA VAL A 111 4.53 1.67 10.05
C VAL A 111 4.94 2.83 9.16
N LEU A 112 6.23 3.12 9.13
CA LEU A 112 6.82 4.03 8.16
C LEU A 112 7.39 3.22 7.00
N HIS A 113 7.02 3.57 5.77
CA HIS A 113 7.80 3.20 4.60
C HIS A 113 8.47 4.43 3.98
N TRP A 114 9.74 4.33 3.60
CA TRP A 114 10.43 5.42 2.92
C TRP A 114 11.65 4.95 2.10
N ASN A 115 11.69 5.29 0.81
CA ASN A 115 12.94 5.32 0.06
C ASN A 115 13.75 6.56 0.49
N VAL A 116 14.90 6.31 1.10
CA VAL A 116 15.69 7.33 1.81
C VAL A 116 16.97 7.71 1.06
N TYR A 117 17.09 7.31 -0.21
CA TYR A 117 18.13 7.76 -1.15
C TYR A 117 19.55 7.72 -0.56
N TRP A 118 19.93 6.58 0.01
CA TRP A 118 21.20 6.22 0.64
C TRP A 118 21.67 7.10 1.80
N GLY A 119 20.78 7.82 2.45
CA GLY A 119 21.22 8.87 3.38
C GLY A 119 20.79 10.27 3.02
N GLY A 120 20.11 10.44 1.87
CA GLY A 120 19.96 11.72 1.22
C GLY A 120 21.27 12.29 0.67
N ARG A 121 21.21 13.51 0.14
CA ARG A 121 22.38 14.17 -0.47
C ARG A 121 23.41 14.56 0.60
N LYS A 122 24.70 14.30 0.36
CA LYS A 122 25.85 14.84 1.12
C LYS A 122 25.77 14.66 2.66
N ASN A 123 25.61 13.43 3.16
CA ASN A 123 25.60 13.10 4.61
C ASN A 123 24.48 13.78 5.42
N SER A 124 23.40 14.25 4.78
CA SER A 124 22.26 14.90 5.43
C SER A 124 21.40 13.97 6.29
N TRP A 125 21.64 12.66 6.22
CA TRP A 125 20.90 11.67 6.98
C TRP A 125 20.78 11.98 8.48
N LYS A 126 21.90 12.27 9.16
CA LYS A 126 21.93 12.46 10.63
C LYS A 126 21.18 13.72 11.06
N SER A 127 21.19 14.77 10.24
CA SER A 127 20.60 16.06 10.57
C SER A 127 19.18 16.24 10.03
N SER A 128 18.66 15.29 9.25
CA SER A 128 17.38 15.47 8.55
C SER A 128 16.54 14.20 8.53
N ILE A 129 16.90 13.19 7.73
CA ILE A 129 16.08 11.98 7.55
C ILE A 129 15.88 11.25 8.89
N SER A 130 16.94 11.06 9.68
CA SER A 130 16.81 10.38 10.98
C SER A 130 15.97 11.20 11.98
N GLN A 131 16.03 12.53 11.91
CA GLN A 131 15.21 13.38 12.78
C GLN A 131 13.73 13.30 12.43
N ASP A 132 13.39 13.20 11.14
CA ASP A 132 12.00 13.01 10.73
C ASP A 132 11.48 11.63 11.15
N ILE A 133 12.28 10.56 11.01
CA ILE A 133 11.93 9.23 11.53
C ILE A 133 11.69 9.29 13.05
N MET A 134 12.58 9.95 13.80
CA MET A 134 12.43 10.13 15.24
C MET A 134 11.20 10.98 15.61
N ARG A 135 10.92 12.05 14.84
CA ARG A 135 9.75 12.92 15.05
C ARG A 135 8.45 12.17 14.85
N HIS A 136 8.36 11.35 13.80
CA HIS A 136 7.17 10.55 13.52
C HIS A 136 7.04 9.33 14.44
N ASN A 137 8.14 8.91 15.06
CA ASN A 137 8.22 7.82 16.05
C ASN A 137 7.39 6.56 15.67
N PRO A 138 7.62 5.95 14.49
CA PRO A 138 6.85 4.78 14.08
C PRO A 138 7.30 3.54 14.86
N ASP A 139 6.43 2.53 15.01
CA ASP A 139 6.79 1.25 15.65
C ASP A 139 7.67 0.38 14.75
N ILE A 140 7.45 0.48 13.44
CA ILE A 140 8.16 -0.27 12.40
C ILE A 140 8.57 0.72 11.30
N ALA A 141 9.81 0.67 10.85
CA ALA A 141 10.28 1.41 9.68
C ALA A 141 10.82 0.44 8.62
N ILE A 142 10.30 0.54 7.41
CA ILE A 142 10.69 -0.23 6.23
C ILE A 142 11.34 0.75 5.27
N LEU A 143 12.65 0.64 5.08
CA LEU A 143 13.45 1.65 4.41
C LEU A 143 14.12 1.05 3.16
N SER A 144 13.90 1.67 2.01
CA SER A 144 14.57 1.33 0.75
C SER A 144 15.74 2.27 0.49
N GLU A 145 16.76 1.79 -0.22
CA GLU A 145 18.01 2.51 -0.46
C GLU A 145 18.62 3.09 0.83
N THR A 146 18.76 2.28 1.87
CA THR A 146 19.37 2.75 3.12
C THR A 146 20.86 3.08 2.99
N PRO A 147 21.45 3.91 3.87
CA PRO A 147 22.90 3.96 4.02
C PRO A 147 23.43 2.59 4.48
N SER A 148 24.76 2.40 4.47
CA SER A 148 25.38 1.15 4.94
C SER A 148 24.95 0.77 6.35
N LYS A 149 24.91 -0.53 6.64
CA LYS A 149 24.51 -1.08 7.96
C LYS A 149 25.16 -0.37 9.15
N TYR A 150 26.46 -0.07 9.06
CA TYR A 150 27.18 0.66 10.11
C TYR A 150 26.57 2.05 10.38
N ARG A 151 26.29 2.83 9.32
CA ARG A 151 25.71 4.17 9.44
C ARG A 151 24.27 4.11 9.94
N LEU A 152 23.49 3.15 9.45
CA LEU A 152 22.11 2.94 9.88
C LEU A 152 22.06 2.59 11.37
N ASN A 153 22.85 1.60 11.82
CA ASN A 153 22.90 1.16 13.21
C ASN A 153 23.33 2.26 14.18
N PHE A 154 24.34 3.06 13.82
CA PHE A 154 24.80 4.18 14.67
C PHE A 154 23.66 5.15 15.02
N LEU A 155 22.64 5.23 14.17
CA LEU A 155 21.57 6.22 14.27
C LEU A 155 20.26 5.68 14.78
N LEU A 156 20.04 4.38 14.65
CA LEU A 156 18.96 3.67 15.32
C LEU A 156 19.31 3.36 16.79
N LYS A 157 20.60 3.36 17.14
CA LYS A 157 21.09 3.12 18.51
C LYS A 157 20.41 4.01 19.56
N PRO A 158 20.25 5.34 19.39
CA PRO A 158 19.54 6.17 20.35
C PRO A 158 18.05 5.83 20.51
N MET A 159 17.43 5.19 19.51
CA MET A 159 16.02 4.77 19.56
C MET A 159 15.83 3.41 20.24
N GLY A 160 16.93 2.68 20.51
CA GLY A 160 16.86 1.32 21.06
C GLY A 160 16.28 0.29 20.08
N TRP A 161 16.27 0.59 18.78
CA TRP A 161 15.62 -0.26 17.78
C TRP A 161 16.47 -1.44 17.33
N SER A 162 15.78 -2.53 16.99
CA SER A 162 16.35 -3.67 16.28
C SER A 162 16.36 -3.40 14.77
N THR A 163 17.28 -4.04 14.04
CA THR A 163 17.41 -3.86 12.58
C THR A 163 17.78 -5.15 11.87
N ILE A 164 17.05 -5.45 10.80
CA ILE A 164 17.39 -6.49 9.82
C ILE A 164 17.55 -5.80 8.48
N MET A 165 18.64 -6.12 7.78
CA MET A 165 19.02 -5.44 6.55
C MET A 165 19.47 -6.44 5.51
N TYR A 166 18.98 -6.25 4.29
CA TYR A 166 19.42 -6.93 3.09
C TYR A 166 20.51 -6.11 2.39
N GLU A 167 21.69 -6.70 2.23
CA GLU A 167 22.82 -6.13 1.50
C GLU A 167 23.40 -7.17 0.53
N GLU A 168 22.62 -7.70 -0.42
CA GLU A 168 23.19 -8.58 -1.46
C GLU A 168 24.07 -7.80 -2.45
N THR A 169 23.68 -6.56 -2.76
CA THR A 169 24.46 -5.67 -3.62
C THR A 169 24.61 -4.29 -3.00
N ARG A 170 25.71 -3.58 -3.31
CA ARG A 170 25.96 -2.22 -2.82
C ARG A 170 24.91 -1.18 -3.25
N GLY A 171 24.02 -1.52 -4.20
CA GLY A 171 23.15 -0.57 -4.89
C GLY A 171 21.83 -0.28 -4.20
N ASN A 172 21.14 -1.31 -3.72
CA ASN A 172 19.74 -1.22 -3.26
C ASN A 172 19.55 -1.92 -1.91
N PRO A 173 20.17 -1.42 -0.84
CA PRO A 173 19.98 -2.02 0.48
C PRO A 173 18.56 -1.74 1.00
N LEU A 174 17.94 -2.76 1.56
CA LEU A 174 16.59 -2.73 2.12
C LEU A 174 16.67 -3.06 3.61
N ALA A 175 16.00 -2.30 4.47
CA ALA A 175 16.03 -2.51 5.91
C ALA A 175 14.62 -2.54 6.52
N VAL A 176 14.45 -3.39 7.52
CA VAL A 176 13.31 -3.36 8.45
C VAL A 176 13.87 -3.08 9.83
N CYS A 177 13.38 -1.99 10.43
CA CYS A 177 13.76 -1.51 11.75
C CYS A 177 12.51 -1.49 12.64
N SER A 178 12.65 -1.75 13.94
CA SER A 178 11.51 -1.69 14.84
C SER A 178 11.92 -1.47 16.30
N SER A 179 11.02 -0.83 17.05
CA SER A 179 11.05 -0.79 18.52
C SER A 179 10.75 -2.15 19.15
N TRP A 180 10.18 -3.08 18.38
CA TRP A 180 9.81 -4.43 18.80
C TRP A 180 10.83 -5.49 18.33
N PRO A 181 10.85 -6.69 18.96
CA PRO A 181 11.73 -7.77 18.54
C PRO A 181 11.51 -8.16 17.08
N LEU A 182 12.63 -8.26 16.35
CA LEU A 182 12.67 -8.67 14.95
C LEU A 182 13.24 -10.07 14.80
N ARG A 183 12.68 -10.86 13.89
CA ARG A 183 13.21 -12.14 13.44
C ARG A 183 13.26 -12.19 11.93
N PHE A 184 14.45 -12.40 11.37
CA PHE A 184 14.61 -12.64 9.94
C PHE A 184 14.00 -13.99 9.59
N GLU A 185 13.13 -14.03 8.58
CA GLU A 185 12.52 -15.28 8.14
C GLU A 185 13.26 -15.83 6.92
N ARG A 186 13.30 -15.07 5.81
CA ARG A 186 14.02 -15.46 4.60
C ARG A 186 14.12 -14.33 3.58
N TYR A 187 15.02 -14.50 2.62
CA TYR A 187 14.97 -13.77 1.35
C TYR A 187 13.89 -14.36 0.44
N VAL A 188 13.24 -13.50 -0.34
CA VAL A 188 12.20 -13.88 -1.29
C VAL A 188 12.69 -13.58 -2.69
N LYS A 189 12.77 -14.62 -3.52
CA LYS A 189 13.18 -14.46 -4.92
C LYS A 189 12.04 -13.83 -5.72
N ILE A 190 12.22 -12.58 -6.15
CA ILE A 190 11.25 -11.82 -6.95
C ILE A 190 11.93 -11.33 -8.21
N ARG A 191 11.33 -11.54 -9.38
CA ARG A 191 11.91 -11.07 -10.65
C ARG A 191 12.00 -9.55 -10.67
N GLY A 192 13.23 -9.05 -10.70
CA GLY A 192 13.49 -7.61 -10.84
C GLY A 192 13.31 -6.80 -9.55
N ALA A 193 13.26 -7.45 -8.40
CA ALA A 193 13.23 -6.79 -7.09
C ALA A 193 14.09 -7.55 -6.07
N ASP A 194 14.57 -6.80 -5.09
CA ASP A 194 15.14 -7.32 -3.86
C ASP A 194 14.03 -7.41 -2.82
N ALA A 195 13.90 -8.53 -2.11
CA ALA A 195 12.83 -8.70 -1.13
C ALA A 195 13.20 -9.65 0.00
N MET A 196 12.65 -9.37 1.17
CA MET A 196 12.80 -10.20 2.35
C MET A 196 11.53 -10.25 3.18
N THR A 197 11.35 -11.36 3.88
CA THR A 197 10.33 -11.49 4.91
C THR A 197 10.95 -11.39 6.30
N VAL A 198 10.34 -10.54 7.13
CA VAL A 198 10.74 -10.29 8.52
C VAL A 198 9.52 -10.43 9.40
N ILE A 199 9.68 -11.04 10.57
CA ILE A 199 8.64 -11.10 11.60
C ILE A 199 8.95 -10.05 12.66
N VAL A 200 7.95 -9.25 13.01
CA VAL A 200 7.97 -8.25 14.07
C VAL A 200 7.00 -8.69 15.16
N THR A 201 7.45 -8.81 16.41
CA THR A 201 6.58 -9.25 17.51
C THR A 201 5.98 -8.06 18.25
N VAL A 202 4.80 -7.60 17.81
CA VAL A 202 4.12 -6.40 18.32
C VAL A 202 3.08 -6.81 19.35
N HIS A 203 3.20 -6.33 20.60
CA HIS A 203 2.33 -6.74 21.71
C HIS A 203 2.18 -8.27 21.87
N GLY A 204 3.27 -9.01 21.63
CA GLY A 204 3.29 -10.47 21.67
C GLY A 204 2.71 -11.16 20.42
N GLN A 205 2.17 -10.41 19.46
CA GLN A 205 1.64 -10.95 18.21
C GLN A 205 2.68 -10.89 17.09
N PRO A 206 2.93 -11.99 16.36
CA PRO A 206 3.85 -11.98 15.23
C PRO A 206 3.18 -11.33 14.02
N LEU A 207 3.72 -10.19 13.57
CA LEU A 207 3.36 -9.54 12.31
C LEU A 207 4.42 -9.84 11.26
N ARG A 208 3.99 -10.34 10.10
CA ARG A 208 4.88 -10.67 8.99
C ARG A 208 4.96 -9.53 7.98
N VAL A 209 6.15 -9.00 7.79
CA VAL A 209 6.46 -7.92 6.85
C VAL A 209 7.16 -8.49 5.63
N LEU A 210 6.59 -8.27 4.44
CA LEU A 210 7.26 -8.44 3.16
C LEU A 210 7.79 -7.09 2.68
N ALA A 211 9.08 -6.85 2.89
CA ALA A 211 9.76 -5.66 2.43
C ALA A 211 10.25 -5.87 0.99
N VAL A 212 10.06 -4.88 0.11
CA VAL A 212 10.33 -4.97 -1.34
C VAL A 212 11.10 -3.74 -1.83
N ASP A 213 12.08 -3.92 -2.70
CA ASP A 213 12.74 -2.87 -3.46
C ASP A 213 12.82 -3.27 -4.94
N GLY A 214 11.92 -2.72 -5.74
CA GLY A 214 11.79 -2.97 -7.17
C GLY A 214 12.86 -2.21 -7.95
N GLY A 215 13.82 -2.92 -8.56
CA GLY A 215 14.96 -2.26 -9.19
C GLY A 215 14.59 -1.29 -10.35
N ARG A 216 15.45 -0.33 -10.63
CA ARG A 216 15.15 0.86 -11.44
C ARG A 216 15.03 0.67 -12.98
N ASN A 217 15.80 -0.22 -13.63
CA ASN A 217 15.97 -0.24 -15.12
C ASN A 217 15.69 -1.58 -15.84
N MET A 218 14.89 -1.62 -16.93
CA MET A 218 14.75 -2.83 -17.77
C MET A 218 15.66 -2.74 -19.01
N SER A 219 16.20 -3.90 -19.36
CA SER A 219 16.98 -4.21 -20.57
C SER A 219 18.42 -3.69 -20.63
N LYS A 220 19.38 -4.62 -20.52
CA LYS A 220 20.76 -4.44 -20.99
C LYS A 220 20.82 -4.25 -22.52
N LYS A 221 19.77 -4.64 -23.26
CA LYS A 221 19.75 -4.68 -24.74
C LYS A 221 19.54 -3.32 -25.40
N PHE A 222 19.01 -2.33 -24.67
CA PHE A 222 18.78 -0.96 -25.16
C PHE A 222 19.45 0.11 -24.30
N GLN A 223 20.63 -0.18 -23.72
CA GLN A 223 21.37 0.74 -22.82
C GLN A 223 21.58 2.16 -23.35
N VAL A 224 21.56 2.37 -24.67
CA VAL A 224 21.79 3.69 -25.28
C VAL A 224 20.55 4.60 -25.17
N LEU A 225 19.33 4.03 -25.17
CA LEU A 225 18.07 4.75 -24.97
C LEU A 225 17.47 4.52 -23.56
N SER A 226 17.86 3.44 -22.88
CA SER A 226 17.31 3.01 -21.59
C SER A 226 18.10 3.50 -20.36
N LYS A 227 19.12 4.34 -20.54
CA LYS A 227 19.72 5.07 -19.42
C LYS A 227 18.65 6.00 -18.81
N GLN A 228 17.99 5.50 -17.77
CA GLN A 228 17.19 6.22 -16.78
C GLN A 228 15.78 6.72 -17.17
N VAL A 229 15.31 6.56 -18.41
CA VAL A 229 14.03 7.20 -18.83
C VAL A 229 12.83 6.24 -18.86
N LEU A 230 13.01 4.95 -19.16
CA LEU A 230 11.87 4.05 -19.40
C LEU A 230 11.61 3.10 -18.21
N PRO A 231 10.44 3.19 -17.56
CA PRO A 231 10.08 2.30 -16.45
C PRO A 231 10.02 0.82 -16.86
N ARG A 232 10.36 -0.08 -15.92
CA ARG A 232 10.32 -1.54 -16.14
C ARG A 232 8.89 -2.01 -16.40
N TRP A 233 8.73 -3.11 -17.14
CA TRP A 233 7.49 -3.90 -17.05
C TRP A 233 7.43 -4.58 -15.69
N ARG A 234 6.49 -4.15 -14.84
CA ARG A 234 6.42 -4.52 -13.42
C ARG A 234 5.54 -5.73 -13.15
N VAL A 235 4.69 -6.15 -14.09
CA VAL A 235 3.76 -7.26 -13.90
C VAL A 235 4.42 -8.56 -13.43
N PRO A 236 5.58 -9.00 -13.97
CA PRO A 236 6.23 -10.22 -13.48
C PRO A 236 6.65 -10.13 -12.01
N MET A 237 7.20 -8.98 -11.59
CA MET A 237 7.59 -8.70 -10.20
C MET A 237 6.36 -8.76 -9.28
N LEU A 238 5.28 -8.07 -9.66
CA LEU A 238 4.04 -8.04 -8.89
C LEU A 238 3.37 -9.43 -8.83
N THR A 239 3.47 -10.22 -9.88
CA THR A 239 2.98 -11.61 -9.92
C THR A 239 3.72 -12.49 -8.92
N ASP A 240 5.05 -12.36 -8.83
CA ASP A 240 5.85 -13.13 -7.86
C ASP A 240 5.53 -12.74 -6.40
N ILE A 241 5.21 -11.46 -6.16
CA ILE A 241 4.74 -10.98 -4.85
C ILE A 241 3.40 -11.64 -4.50
N VAL A 242 2.45 -11.66 -5.43
CA VAL A 242 1.14 -12.32 -5.23
C VAL A 242 1.31 -13.81 -4.93
N GLN A 243 2.15 -14.51 -5.70
CA GLN A 243 2.45 -15.92 -5.43
C GLN A 243 3.06 -16.13 -4.05
N THR A 244 3.92 -15.20 -3.61
CA THR A 244 4.50 -15.23 -2.26
C THR A 244 3.42 -15.08 -1.18
N ILE A 245 2.52 -14.11 -1.34
CA ILE A 245 1.36 -13.89 -0.44
C ILE A 245 0.50 -15.15 -0.34
N GLU A 246 0.10 -15.71 -1.48
CA GLU A 246 -0.75 -16.90 -1.56
C GLU A 246 -0.07 -18.10 -0.89
N ALA A 247 1.24 -18.28 -1.10
CA ALA A 247 2.01 -19.36 -0.49
C ALA A 247 2.14 -19.23 1.05
N TYR A 248 2.20 -18.02 1.58
CA TYR A 248 2.20 -17.76 3.03
C TYR A 248 0.81 -17.97 3.64
N HIS A 249 -0.23 -17.47 2.96
CA HIS A 249 -1.61 -17.68 3.38
C HIS A 249 -1.98 -19.17 3.43
N ALA A 250 -1.61 -19.95 2.41
CA ALA A 250 -1.86 -21.39 2.35
C ALA A 250 -1.20 -22.17 3.51
N LYS A 251 -0.18 -21.61 4.16
CA LYS A 251 0.49 -22.20 5.34
C LYS A 251 -0.10 -21.74 6.67
N GLY A 252 -1.20 -20.99 6.66
CA GLY A 252 -1.75 -20.36 7.87
C GLY A 252 -0.86 -19.25 8.44
N GLN A 253 0.05 -18.71 7.63
CA GLN A 253 1.07 -17.73 8.04
C GLN A 253 1.02 -16.51 7.13
N PRO A 254 -0.10 -15.77 7.06
CA PRO A 254 -0.28 -14.68 6.10
C PRO A 254 0.81 -13.61 6.26
N VAL A 255 1.05 -12.88 5.17
CA VAL A 255 1.82 -11.64 5.19
C VAL A 255 0.90 -10.52 5.67
N ASP A 256 1.33 -9.75 6.65
CA ASP A 256 0.52 -8.69 7.27
C ASP A 256 0.71 -7.33 6.61
N ILE A 257 1.96 -7.03 6.28
CA ILE A 257 2.39 -5.76 5.73
C ILE A 257 3.24 -6.06 4.52
N ILE A 258 2.96 -5.39 3.39
CA ILE A 258 3.82 -5.39 2.21
C ILE A 258 4.20 -3.94 1.95
N ALA A 259 5.49 -3.61 2.01
CA ALA A 259 5.92 -2.23 1.80
C ALA A 259 7.23 -2.16 1.04
N GLY A 260 7.38 -1.12 0.24
CA GLY A 260 8.53 -0.98 -0.63
C GLY A 260 8.46 0.17 -1.61
N ASP A 261 9.59 0.50 -2.20
CA ASP A 261 9.64 1.18 -3.49
C ASP A 261 9.43 0.13 -4.58
N PHE A 262 8.25 0.07 -5.18
CA PHE A 262 7.96 -0.89 -6.24
C PHE A 262 8.43 -0.38 -7.60
N ASN A 263 8.74 0.92 -7.72
CA ASN A 263 8.94 1.62 -8.97
C ASN A 263 7.80 1.33 -9.99
N ALA A 264 6.57 1.18 -9.48
CA ALA A 264 5.36 0.82 -10.21
C ALA A 264 4.19 1.69 -9.74
N ILE A 265 3.46 2.33 -10.64
CA ILE A 265 2.30 3.15 -10.25
C ILE A 265 1.16 2.29 -9.69
N SER A 266 0.39 2.80 -8.73
CA SER A 266 -0.64 2.00 -8.03
C SER A 266 -1.73 1.44 -8.96
N ARG A 267 -1.91 2.06 -10.13
CA ARG A 267 -2.88 1.64 -11.15
C ARG A 267 -2.40 0.46 -12.01
N SER A 268 -1.19 -0.06 -11.81
CA SER A 268 -0.72 -1.28 -12.48
C SER A 268 -1.70 -2.43 -12.24
N ILE A 269 -2.00 -3.20 -13.28
CA ILE A 269 -2.87 -4.38 -13.22
C ILE A 269 -2.30 -5.46 -12.29
N GLY A 270 -0.98 -5.47 -12.06
CA GLY A 270 -0.36 -6.40 -11.11
C GLY A 270 -0.83 -6.19 -9.67
N PHE A 271 -1.24 -4.96 -9.31
CA PHE A 271 -1.77 -4.67 -7.98
C PHE A 271 -3.25 -5.03 -7.81
N ASP A 272 -4.03 -5.22 -8.88
CA ASP A 272 -5.45 -5.61 -8.76
C ASP A 272 -5.59 -6.89 -7.92
N ARG A 273 -4.66 -7.85 -8.11
CA ARG A 273 -4.66 -9.12 -7.39
C ARG A 273 -4.36 -8.99 -5.90
N PHE A 274 -3.76 -7.90 -5.43
CA PHE A 274 -3.51 -7.69 -4.00
C PHE A 274 -4.83 -7.51 -3.24
N ALA A 275 -5.90 -7.08 -3.91
CA ALA A 275 -7.20 -6.91 -3.25
C ALA A 275 -7.77 -8.24 -2.71
N ASP A 276 -7.39 -9.37 -3.32
CA ASP A 276 -7.98 -10.69 -3.06
C ASP A 276 -6.95 -11.72 -2.58
N ALA A 277 -5.68 -11.56 -2.97
CA ALA A 277 -4.62 -12.50 -2.60
C ALA A 277 -4.49 -12.64 -1.08
N GLY A 278 -4.47 -13.88 -0.59
CA GLY A 278 -4.18 -14.20 0.80
C GLY A 278 -5.09 -13.57 1.85
N GLY A 279 -6.35 -13.26 1.53
CA GLY A 279 -7.28 -12.56 2.42
C GLY A 279 -7.44 -11.08 2.10
N GLY A 280 -6.63 -10.57 1.17
CA GLY A 280 -6.76 -9.24 0.59
C GLY A 280 -6.07 -8.13 1.38
N TYR A 281 -5.71 -7.05 0.67
CA TYR A 281 -4.97 -5.93 1.21
C TYR A 281 -5.60 -4.58 0.86
N TYR A 282 -5.41 -3.62 1.75
CA TYR A 282 -5.70 -2.21 1.53
C TYR A 282 -4.42 -1.48 1.12
N LEU A 283 -4.48 -0.69 0.03
CA LEU A 283 -3.43 0.28 -0.29
C LEU A 283 -3.54 1.45 0.70
N ALA A 284 -2.59 1.57 1.62
CA ALA A 284 -2.65 2.53 2.72
C ALA A 284 -2.74 3.98 2.25
N SER A 285 -2.07 4.34 1.14
CA SER A 285 -2.12 5.71 0.62
C SER A 285 -3.54 6.16 0.26
N LYS A 286 -4.47 5.26 -0.06
CA LYS A 286 -5.89 5.61 -0.28
C LYS A 286 -6.57 6.15 0.99
N PHE A 287 -6.03 5.85 2.17
CA PHE A 287 -6.53 6.30 3.47
C PHE A 287 -5.83 7.58 3.97
N SER A 288 -5.19 8.33 3.07
CA SER A 288 -4.71 9.67 3.35
C SER A 288 -5.77 10.71 2.98
N TRP A 289 -5.70 11.89 3.59
CA TRP A 289 -6.53 13.04 3.20
C TRP A 289 -5.95 13.85 2.04
N ASN A 290 -4.73 13.50 1.61
CA ASN A 290 -3.91 14.34 0.76
C ASN A 290 -3.57 13.63 -0.56
N TRP A 291 -2.75 14.30 -1.35
CA TRP A 291 -2.13 13.75 -2.53
C TRP A 291 -1.28 12.50 -2.21
N ARG A 292 -1.46 11.42 -2.99
CA ARG A 292 -0.84 10.11 -2.76
C ARG A 292 0.50 9.89 -3.48
N GLY A 293 0.87 10.80 -4.38
CA GLY A 293 2.10 10.65 -5.14
C GLY A 293 3.32 10.71 -4.22
N THR A 294 4.32 9.92 -4.56
CA THR A 294 5.54 9.76 -3.75
C THR A 294 6.79 10.22 -4.48
N TRP A 295 6.77 10.29 -5.83
CA TRP A 295 7.95 10.65 -6.62
C TRP A 295 7.62 11.54 -7.84
N LYS A 296 8.45 12.53 -8.18
CA LYS A 296 9.59 13.07 -7.41
C LYS A 296 9.10 14.00 -6.30
N SER A 297 9.79 14.07 -5.18
CA SER A 297 9.33 14.81 -3.98
C SER A 297 8.97 16.30 -4.23
N TYR A 298 9.62 16.99 -5.17
CA TYR A 298 9.27 18.39 -5.48
C TYR A 298 7.98 18.56 -6.31
N LEU A 299 7.54 17.51 -7.02
CA LEU A 299 6.30 17.46 -7.78
C LEU A 299 5.90 15.99 -7.93
N PRO A 300 5.25 15.41 -6.90
CA PRO A 300 5.13 13.96 -6.78
C PRO A 300 4.03 13.43 -7.69
N LEU A 301 4.27 13.30 -8.99
CA LEU A 301 3.24 12.92 -9.95
C LEU A 301 2.92 11.41 -9.97
N TYR A 302 3.77 10.59 -9.37
CA TYR A 302 3.66 9.13 -9.40
C TYR A 302 3.66 8.55 -7.99
N ASP A 303 2.75 7.63 -7.72
CA ASP A 303 2.72 6.84 -6.49
C ASP A 303 3.44 5.50 -6.73
N ILE A 304 4.75 5.48 -6.56
CA ILE A 304 5.59 4.29 -6.86
C ILE A 304 6.06 3.55 -5.61
N ASP A 305 6.00 4.20 -4.46
CA ASP A 305 6.20 3.61 -3.15
C ASP A 305 4.84 3.21 -2.60
N HIS A 306 4.73 1.99 -2.08
CA HIS A 306 3.44 1.50 -1.56
C HIS A 306 3.59 0.87 -0.20
N VAL A 307 2.53 1.00 0.60
CA VAL A 307 2.30 0.21 1.81
C VAL A 307 0.94 -0.44 1.67
N TRP A 308 0.91 -1.77 1.73
CA TRP A 308 -0.28 -2.59 1.68
C TRP A 308 -0.47 -3.26 3.03
N ILE A 309 -1.65 -3.07 3.63
CA ILE A 309 -2.01 -3.60 4.95
C ILE A 309 -3.09 -4.66 4.77
N HIS A 310 -2.90 -5.84 5.38
CA HIS A 310 -3.87 -6.93 5.29
C HIS A 310 -5.26 -6.49 5.80
N LYS A 311 -6.35 -6.90 5.12
CA LYS A 311 -7.73 -6.49 5.43
C LYS A 311 -8.25 -6.92 6.81
N ARG A 312 -7.48 -7.74 7.53
CA ARG A 312 -7.79 -8.17 8.90
C ARG A 312 -7.59 -7.06 9.93
N PHE A 313 -6.86 -6.01 9.57
CA PHE A 313 -6.63 -4.85 10.41
C PHE A 313 -7.65 -3.75 10.14
N GLN A 314 -7.89 -2.92 11.15
CA GLN A 314 -8.87 -1.83 11.11
C GLN A 314 -8.21 -0.47 11.39
N GLY A 315 -8.99 0.62 11.31
CA GLY A 315 -8.51 1.95 11.67
C GLY A 315 -7.38 2.47 10.79
N LEU A 316 -7.38 2.08 9.51
CA LEU A 316 -6.30 2.41 8.59
C LEU A 316 -6.29 3.91 8.28
N ARG A 317 -5.15 4.55 8.51
CA ARG A 317 -4.87 5.95 8.19
C ARG A 317 -3.47 6.07 7.62
N ALA A 318 -3.29 6.96 6.65
CA ALA A 318 -1.97 7.27 6.11
C ALA A 318 -1.69 8.77 6.09
N GLU A 319 -0.45 9.13 6.39
CA GLU A 319 0.11 10.46 6.23
C GLU A 319 1.33 10.36 5.31
N LEU A 320 1.41 11.28 4.36
CA LEU A 320 2.58 11.42 3.49
C LEU A 320 3.33 12.69 3.90
N PHE A 321 4.65 12.59 3.99
CA PHE A 321 5.51 13.73 4.29
C PHE A 321 6.73 13.76 3.38
N THR A 322 7.31 14.95 3.23
CA THR A 322 8.47 15.18 2.36
C THR A 322 9.66 15.63 3.17
N ASN A 323 10.85 15.25 2.70
CA ASN A 323 12.11 15.81 3.16
C ASN A 323 12.93 16.20 1.92
N PRO A 324 13.47 17.44 1.83
CA PRO A 324 14.27 17.88 0.69
C PRO A 324 15.52 17.04 0.39
N MET A 325 15.93 16.19 1.34
CA MET A 325 17.08 15.30 1.23
C MET A 325 16.75 13.96 0.57
N SER A 326 15.47 13.58 0.48
CA SER A 326 14.99 12.44 -0.31
C SER A 326 14.24 12.93 -1.55
N ASP A 327 14.35 12.21 -2.66
CA ASP A 327 13.51 12.41 -3.84
C ASP A 327 12.18 11.65 -3.76
N HIS A 328 11.93 10.93 -2.66
CA HIS A 328 10.67 10.24 -2.36
C HIS A 328 9.99 10.80 -1.11
N TYR A 329 8.66 10.71 -1.07
CA TYR A 329 7.88 10.97 0.15
C TYR A 329 7.91 9.77 1.09
N GLY A 330 7.96 10.04 2.39
CA GLY A 330 7.72 9.05 3.42
C GLY A 330 6.22 8.80 3.57
N GLN A 331 5.85 7.56 3.89
CA GLN A 331 4.47 7.14 4.15
C GLN A 331 4.37 6.61 5.58
N LEU A 332 3.78 7.39 6.49
CA LEU A 332 3.43 6.95 7.83
C LEU A 332 2.03 6.37 7.83
N VAL A 333 1.93 5.07 8.05
CA VAL A 333 0.68 4.31 8.06
C VAL A 333 0.37 3.89 9.49
N GLN A 334 -0.88 4.03 9.89
CA GLN A 334 -1.37 3.61 11.18
C GLN A 334 -2.53 2.65 10.97
N PHE A 335 -2.58 1.58 11.75
CA PHE A 335 -3.70 0.64 11.78
C PHE A 335 -3.80 0.04 13.17
N GLN A 336 -4.85 -0.73 13.40
CA GLN A 336 -5.12 -1.38 14.68
C GLN A 336 -5.09 -2.88 14.53
N LEU A 337 -4.43 -3.53 15.49
CA LEU A 337 -4.55 -4.96 15.69
C LEU A 337 -5.97 -5.25 16.17
N VAL A 338 -6.72 -6.01 15.39
CA VAL A 338 -7.95 -6.61 15.90
C VAL A 338 -7.49 -7.65 16.89
N GLY A 339 -7.64 -7.35 18.18
CA GLY A 339 -7.36 -8.32 19.22
C GLY A 339 -8.09 -9.59 18.86
N VAL A 340 -7.40 -10.73 18.91
CA VAL A 340 -8.11 -11.98 19.18
C VAL A 340 -8.83 -11.66 20.48
N GLN A 341 -10.14 -11.38 20.44
CA GLN A 341 -10.93 -11.34 21.65
C GLN A 341 -10.63 -12.68 22.29
N SER A 342 -9.81 -12.65 23.34
CA SER A 342 -9.64 -13.80 24.19
C SER A 342 -11.03 -14.01 24.74
N PHE A 343 -11.78 -14.90 24.09
CA PHE A 343 -12.96 -15.49 24.67
C PHE A 343 -12.44 -16.20 25.91
N SER A 344 -12.41 -15.45 27.00
CA SER A 344 -12.48 -15.99 28.34
C SER A 344 -13.77 -16.79 28.32
N PHE A 345 -13.66 -18.09 28.04
CA PHE A 345 -14.69 -19.01 28.45
C PHE A 345 -14.70 -18.88 29.96
N GLY A 346 -15.59 -18.02 30.47
CA GLY A 346 -15.87 -17.97 31.88
C GLY A 346 -16.15 -19.41 32.29
N THR A 347 -15.31 -19.96 33.16
CA THR A 347 -15.55 -21.28 33.73
C THR A 347 -16.88 -21.15 34.45
N VAL A 348 -17.97 -21.61 33.83
CA VAL A 348 -19.25 -21.71 34.50
C VAL A 348 -19.04 -22.80 35.55
N ASN A 349 -18.75 -22.37 36.78
CA ASN A 349 -18.76 -23.26 37.92
C ASN A 349 -20.21 -23.73 38.08
N TYR A 350 -20.51 -24.91 37.52
CA TYR A 350 -21.63 -25.73 37.95
C TYR A 350 -21.31 -26.27 39.34
N LYS A 351 -21.33 -25.40 40.34
CA LYS A 351 -21.55 -25.78 41.73
C LYS A 351 -22.85 -25.12 42.13
N ASP A 352 -23.76 -25.95 42.62
CA ASP A 352 -25.05 -25.61 43.20
C ASP A 352 -26.21 -25.41 42.21
N SER A 353 -26.59 -26.50 41.55
CA SER A 353 -28.01 -26.80 41.32
C SER A 353 -28.25 -28.28 41.57
N LEU A 354 -28.20 -28.67 42.84
CA LEU A 354 -28.95 -29.83 43.31
C LEU A 354 -30.42 -29.51 43.04
N ILE A 355 -30.96 -30.21 42.05
CA ILE A 355 -32.38 -30.23 41.74
C ILE A 355 -33.09 -30.80 42.96
N ASP A 356 -33.72 -29.92 43.73
CA ASP A 356 -34.75 -30.30 44.67
C ASP A 356 -35.98 -30.70 43.85
N THR A 357 -36.29 -31.99 43.83
CA THR A 357 -37.45 -32.54 43.15
C THR A 357 -38.58 -32.61 44.16
N ASP A 358 -39.24 -31.48 44.42
CA ASP A 358 -40.52 -31.51 45.10
C ASP A 358 -41.49 -30.41 44.62
N ASN A 359 -42.60 -30.89 44.06
CA ASN A 359 -43.96 -30.34 44.11
C ASN A 359 -44.22 -28.87 43.69
N ASN A 360 -44.83 -28.69 42.52
CA ASN A 360 -46.28 -28.48 42.39
C ASN A 360 -46.61 -27.80 41.05
N TYR A 361 -47.33 -28.52 40.21
CA TYR A 361 -48.04 -27.97 39.06
C TYR A 361 -49.25 -27.18 39.56
N LYS A 362 -49.25 -25.85 39.44
CA LYS A 362 -50.47 -25.04 39.34
C LYS A 362 -50.24 -23.80 38.48
N ASP A 363 -50.91 -23.83 37.33
CA ASP A 363 -51.48 -22.73 36.56
C ASP A 363 -51.03 -21.30 36.88
N SER A 364 -50.30 -20.72 35.94
CA SER A 364 -50.49 -19.31 35.59
C SER A 364 -50.19 -19.08 34.10
N LEU A 365 -51.26 -18.76 33.38
CA LEU A 365 -51.23 -18.14 32.06
C LEU A 365 -50.49 -16.80 32.16
N ILE A 366 -49.36 -16.68 31.47
CA ILE A 366 -48.76 -15.39 31.13
C ILE A 366 -48.61 -15.35 29.62
N ASP A 367 -49.40 -14.46 29.04
CA ASP A 367 -49.35 -13.95 27.67
C ASP A 367 -48.11 -13.07 27.51
N THR A 368 -47.20 -13.44 26.60
CA THR A 368 -46.13 -12.56 26.12
C THR A 368 -45.89 -12.76 24.63
N ASP A 369 -46.62 -11.98 23.85
CA ASP A 369 -46.33 -11.67 22.46
C ASP A 369 -45.17 -10.65 22.42
N LYS A 370 -43.92 -11.13 22.34
CA LYS A 370 -42.76 -10.36 21.84
C LYS A 370 -41.72 -11.30 21.25
N ASP A 371 -41.63 -11.29 19.93
CA ASP A 371 -40.52 -11.84 19.14
C ASP A 371 -39.18 -11.25 19.58
N VAL A 372 -38.46 -11.98 20.44
CA VAL A 372 -37.02 -11.87 20.60
C VAL A 372 -36.43 -13.09 19.92
N GLY A 373 -35.84 -12.88 18.74
CA GLY A 373 -35.10 -13.91 18.02
C GLY A 373 -33.92 -14.39 18.85
N VAL A 374 -34.10 -15.45 19.62
CA VAL A 374 -33.02 -16.19 20.27
C VAL A 374 -32.28 -16.94 19.15
N GLN A 375 -31.10 -16.46 18.76
CA GLN A 375 -30.15 -17.28 18.02
C GLN A 375 -29.67 -18.40 18.94
N SER A 376 -30.29 -19.57 18.83
CA SER A 376 -29.81 -20.80 19.46
C SER A 376 -28.55 -21.27 18.73
N PHE A 377 -27.39 -21.14 19.36
CA PHE A 377 -26.19 -21.84 18.93
C PHE A 377 -26.29 -23.31 19.35
N SER A 378 -26.49 -24.19 18.37
CA SER A 378 -26.38 -25.64 18.60
C SER A 378 -24.91 -26.00 18.76
N PHE A 379 -24.49 -26.32 19.98
CA PHE A 379 -23.21 -26.96 20.22
C PHE A 379 -23.31 -28.42 19.80
N GLY A 380 -22.53 -28.81 18.78
CA GLY A 380 -22.39 -30.21 18.39
C GLY A 380 -21.89 -31.03 19.57
N THR A 381 -22.48 -32.20 19.77
CA THR A 381 -22.09 -33.16 20.80
C THR A 381 -20.62 -33.55 20.59
N VAL A 382 -19.76 -33.26 21.56
CA VAL A 382 -18.37 -33.72 21.56
C VAL A 382 -18.39 -35.22 21.84
N ASN A 383 -18.21 -36.03 20.80
CA ASN A 383 -17.97 -37.46 20.97
C ASN A 383 -16.54 -37.66 21.47
N TYR A 384 -16.40 -38.01 22.75
CA TYR A 384 -15.16 -38.54 23.31
C TYR A 384 -14.92 -39.95 22.76
N LYS A 385 -14.36 -40.03 21.56
CA LYS A 385 -13.61 -41.22 21.13
C LYS A 385 -12.21 -40.77 20.82
N ASP A 386 -11.27 -41.35 21.55
CA ASP A 386 -9.82 -41.27 21.39
C ASP A 386 -9.13 -39.99 21.91
N SER A 387 -9.23 -39.77 23.23
CA SER A 387 -8.20 -39.02 23.96
C SER A 387 -7.32 -40.00 24.73
N LEU A 388 -6.08 -40.20 24.26
CA LEU A 388 -4.99 -40.79 25.03
C LEU A 388 -4.69 -39.85 26.20
N ILE A 389 -4.99 -40.30 27.42
CA ILE A 389 -4.61 -39.62 28.65
C ILE A 389 -3.13 -39.95 28.90
N ASP A 390 -2.26 -38.97 28.71
CA ASP A 390 -0.88 -39.00 29.24
C ASP A 390 -0.94 -38.45 30.67
N THR A 391 -0.78 -39.33 31.66
CA THR A 391 -0.99 -39.02 33.08
C THR A 391 0.15 -38.23 33.74
N ASP A 392 1.19 -37.83 33.00
CA ASP A 392 2.34 -37.13 33.58
C ASP A 392 2.41 -35.62 33.28
N LYS A 393 1.40 -35.04 32.61
CA LYS A 393 1.35 -33.58 32.38
C LYS A 393 -0.08 -33.05 32.54
N ASP A 394 -0.26 -32.13 33.49
CA ASP A 394 -1.47 -31.33 33.70
C ASP A 394 -1.75 -30.35 32.54
N VAL A 395 -1.86 -30.84 31.30
CA VAL A 395 -2.20 -30.01 30.14
C VAL A 395 -3.17 -30.78 29.25
N VAL A 396 -4.45 -30.42 29.33
CA VAL A 396 -5.47 -30.86 28.36
C VAL A 396 -5.43 -29.91 27.17
N VAL A 397 -4.95 -30.39 26.02
CA VAL A 397 -5.02 -29.64 24.75
C VAL A 397 -6.38 -29.93 24.11
N ILE A 398 -7.32 -29.00 24.20
CA ILE A 398 -8.60 -29.08 23.48
C ILE A 398 -8.42 -28.37 22.14
N SER A 399 -8.48 -29.13 21.04
CA SER A 399 -8.48 -28.58 19.68
C SER A 399 -9.90 -28.56 19.14
N PHE A 400 -10.36 -27.38 18.69
CA PHE A 400 -11.66 -27.25 18.03
C PHE A 400 -11.48 -27.22 16.51
N SER A 401 -12.21 -28.07 15.80
CA SER A 401 -12.39 -27.97 14.35
C SER A 401 -13.79 -27.42 14.08
N PHE A 402 -13.85 -26.28 13.41
CA PHE A 402 -15.11 -25.71 12.94
C PHE A 402 -15.36 -26.22 11.52
N GLY A 403 -16.36 -27.09 11.36
CA GLY A 403 -16.92 -27.41 10.06
C GLY A 403 -17.83 -26.28 9.61
N THR A 404 -17.66 -25.78 8.38
CA THR A 404 -18.63 -24.91 7.74
C THR A 404 -19.85 -25.71 7.31
N VAL A 405 -21.02 -25.30 7.79
CA VAL A 405 -22.32 -25.80 7.31
C VAL A 405 -22.66 -24.99 6.05
N ASN A 406 -22.89 -25.67 4.93
CA ASN A 406 -23.35 -25.07 3.67
C ASN A 406 -24.83 -24.70 3.73
#